data_AF-A0A1Q5MHY8-F1
#
_entry.id   AF-A0A1Q5MHY8-F1
#
_cell.length_a   1.000
_cell.length_b   1.000
_cell.length_c   1.000
_cell.angle_alpha   90.00
_cell.angle_beta   90.00
_cell.angle_gamma   90.00
#
_symmetry.space_group_name_H-M   'P 1'
#
loop_
_entity.id
_entity.type
_entity.pdbx_description
1 polymer ?
#
loop_
_entity_poly.entity_id
_entity_poly.type
_entity_poly.pdbx_seq_one_letter_code
_entity_poly.pdbx_strand_id
1 'polypeptide(L)'
;MIYTEEGIVKKARICLVVVAATLMAASCSGSDTSVDTSRLTDREKEWVEFSYAHEKDDEIKQAWGELTAEGVKSYLDQQRPRLCGDTASLMQSLKEAGYEAGEMQEYKQKTEELICSPL
;
A
#
# COMPACT_ATOMS: atom_id res chain seq x y z
N MET A 1 38.42 -43.66 41.32
CA MET A 1 37.88 -42.31 41.04
C MET A 1 36.37 -42.49 40.85
N ILE A 2 35.62 -42.63 41.94
CA ILE A 2 34.88 -41.58 42.67
C ILE A 2 33.86 -40.86 41.77
N TYR A 3 32.61 -41.29 41.93
CA TYR A 3 31.35 -40.61 41.59
C TYR A 3 30.97 -39.67 42.75
N THR A 4 30.56 -38.42 42.43
CA THR A 4 29.71 -37.45 43.20
C THR A 4 29.78 -36.12 42.42
N GLU A 5 28.75 -35.30 42.19
CA GLU A 5 27.74 -34.66 43.05
C GLU A 5 26.42 -34.51 42.26
N GLU A 6 25.24 -34.96 42.71
CA GLU A 6 24.25 -34.25 43.53
C GLU A 6 23.88 -32.82 43.08
N GLY A 7 22.61 -32.59 42.76
CA GLY A 7 22.11 -31.25 42.42
C GLY A 7 20.66 -31.18 41.91
N ILE A 8 19.70 -31.60 42.74
CA ILE A 8 18.25 -31.45 42.53
C ILE A 8 17.86 -29.96 42.52
N VAL A 9 17.32 -29.42 41.41
CA VAL A 9 16.35 -28.29 41.47
C VAL A 9 15.29 -28.39 40.36
N LYS A 10 14.14 -28.94 40.74
CA LYS A 10 12.77 -28.45 40.48
C LYS A 10 12.52 -27.58 39.23
N LYS A 11 11.77 -28.15 38.28
CA LYS A 11 10.48 -27.62 37.79
C LYS A 11 10.46 -26.12 37.42
N ALA A 12 10.86 -25.78 36.19
CA ALA A 12 10.44 -24.54 35.55
C ALA A 12 9.43 -24.86 34.44
N ARG A 13 8.25 -24.29 34.59
CA ARG A 13 7.05 -24.51 33.77
C ARG A 13 7.30 -24.01 32.35
N ILE A 14 7.08 -24.87 31.36
CA ILE A 14 6.85 -24.47 29.97
C ILE A 14 5.49 -23.77 29.94
N CYS A 15 5.52 -22.44 30.02
CA CYS A 15 4.43 -21.54 29.68
C CYS A 15 5.06 -20.32 29.00
N LEU A 16 5.47 -20.46 27.73
CA LEU A 16 5.67 -19.29 26.89
C LEU A 16 4.31 -18.90 26.33
N VAL A 17 3.82 -17.85 26.97
CA VAL A 17 2.56 -17.16 26.76
C VAL A 17 2.48 -16.64 25.32
N VAL A 18 1.30 -16.86 24.75
CA VAL A 18 0.68 -16.15 23.64
C VAL A 18 1.13 -14.69 23.58
N VAL A 19 1.80 -14.31 22.50
CA VAL A 19 1.65 -12.96 21.94
C VAL A 19 0.90 -13.12 20.64
N ALA A 20 -0.40 -12.96 20.75
CA ALA A 20 -1.29 -12.67 19.64
C ALA A 20 -0.86 -11.34 18.99
N ALA A 21 -1.09 -11.24 17.69
CA ALA A 21 -1.33 -10.00 16.96
C ALA A 21 -0.29 -8.87 17.17
N THR A 22 0.68 -8.78 16.26
CA THR A 22 1.28 -7.48 15.86
C THR A 22 2.14 -7.67 14.59
N LEU A 23 1.50 -8.04 13.49
CA LEU A 23 1.95 -7.63 12.15
C LEU A 23 0.83 -6.79 11.51
N MET A 24 0.41 -5.79 12.28
CA MET A 24 -0.34 -4.62 11.80
C MET A 24 0.51 -3.42 12.19
N ALA A 25 1.55 -3.18 11.39
CA ALA A 25 2.31 -1.94 11.40
C ALA A 25 3.01 -1.78 10.04
N ALA A 26 2.27 -1.96 8.94
CA ALA A 26 2.54 -1.13 7.77
C ALA A 26 1.97 0.25 8.13
N SER A 27 2.84 1.03 8.78
CA SER A 27 2.79 2.48 8.94
C SER A 27 1.42 3.15 8.81
N CYS A 28 0.96 3.71 9.93
CA CYS A 28 0.30 5.01 9.92
C CYS A 28 1.27 6.04 9.31
N SER A 29 1.45 6.01 7.99
CA SER A 29 2.06 7.10 7.28
C SER A 29 0.91 7.99 6.85
N GLY A 30 0.47 8.85 7.77
CA GLY A 30 -0.09 10.13 7.37
C GLY A 30 1.04 10.87 6.67
N SER A 31 1.30 10.49 5.43
CA SER A 31 2.14 11.29 4.55
C SER A 31 1.29 12.51 4.25
N ASP A 32 1.76 13.68 4.67
CA ASP A 32 1.49 14.93 3.98
C ASP A 32 1.81 14.71 2.49
N THR A 33 0.89 14.11 1.75
CA THR A 33 0.99 14.11 0.30
C THR A 33 0.82 15.57 -0.09
N SER A 34 1.75 16.11 -0.85
CA SER A 34 1.63 17.47 -1.40
C SER A 34 0.44 17.60 -2.37
N VAL A 35 -0.24 16.49 -2.66
CA VAL A 35 -1.41 16.42 -3.53
C VAL A 35 -2.63 16.84 -2.75
N ASP A 36 -3.33 17.87 -3.22
CA ASP A 36 -4.57 18.32 -2.61
C ASP A 36 -5.71 17.33 -2.90
N THR A 37 -6.01 16.45 -1.93
CA THR A 37 -7.07 15.44 -2.06
C THR A 37 -8.40 15.88 -1.46
N SER A 38 -8.58 17.16 -1.09
CA SER A 38 -9.73 17.63 -0.31
C SER A 38 -11.10 17.50 -1.00
N ARG A 39 -11.12 17.24 -2.31
CA ARG A 39 -12.33 17.02 -3.13
C ARG A 39 -12.60 15.55 -3.45
N LEU A 40 -11.75 14.64 -2.97
CA LEU A 40 -11.87 13.21 -3.21
C LEU A 40 -12.71 12.53 -2.13
N THR A 41 -13.36 11.42 -2.47
CA THR A 41 -13.90 10.47 -1.47
C THR A 41 -12.77 9.76 -0.74
N ASP A 42 -13.06 9.16 0.42
CA ASP A 42 -12.03 8.45 1.20
C ASP A 42 -11.30 7.35 0.40
N ARG A 43 -12.04 6.61 -0.45
CA ARG A 43 -11.45 5.57 -1.32
C ARG A 43 -10.55 6.17 -2.40
N GLU A 44 -11.00 7.24 -3.05
CA GLU A 44 -10.22 7.93 -4.07
C GLU A 44 -8.96 8.57 -3.48
N LYS A 45 -9.08 9.13 -2.27
CA LYS A 45 -7.94 9.66 -1.51
C LYS A 45 -6.92 8.57 -1.22
N GLU A 46 -7.35 7.42 -0.68
CA GLU A 46 -6.44 6.30 -0.41
C GLU A 46 -5.72 5.84 -1.68
N TRP A 47 -6.43 5.75 -2.81
CA TRP A 47 -5.83 5.35 -4.08
C TRP A 47 -4.82 6.38 -4.60
N VAL A 48 -5.11 7.67 -4.46
CA VAL A 48 -4.20 8.77 -4.85
C VAL A 48 -2.94 8.75 -3.99
N GLU A 49 -3.07 8.59 -2.67
CA GLU A 49 -1.93 8.50 -1.76
C GLU A 49 -1.05 7.28 -2.08
N PHE A 50 -1.67 6.12 -2.32
CA PHE A 50 -0.98 4.92 -2.77
C PHE A 50 -0.24 5.14 -4.09
N SER A 51 -0.94 5.66 -5.11
CA SER A 51 -0.38 5.86 -6.45
C SER A 51 0.78 6.85 -6.43
N TYR A 52 0.63 7.96 -5.70
CA TYR A 52 1.66 8.99 -5.55
C TYR A 52 2.91 8.46 -4.82
N ALA A 53 2.73 7.62 -3.79
CA ALA A 53 3.84 7.01 -3.07
C ALA A 53 4.66 6.06 -3.96
N HIS A 54 4.00 5.38 -4.91
CA HIS A 54 4.62 4.38 -5.78
C HIS A 54 4.93 4.89 -7.20
N GLU A 55 4.65 6.16 -7.50
CA GLU A 55 4.98 6.78 -8.79
C GLU A 55 6.49 6.71 -9.04
N LYS A 56 6.86 6.23 -10.23
CA LYS A 56 8.25 6.00 -10.66
C LYS A 56 8.80 7.19 -11.45
N ASP A 57 7.92 8.03 -11.99
CA ASP A 57 8.28 9.22 -12.75
C ASP A 57 8.19 10.48 -11.87
N ASP A 58 9.36 11.09 -11.59
CA ASP A 58 9.45 12.29 -10.76
C ASP A 58 8.76 13.52 -11.39
N GLU A 59 8.69 13.61 -12.71
CA GLU A 59 7.99 14.71 -13.39
C GLU A 59 6.48 14.57 -13.21
N ILE A 60 5.95 13.35 -13.34
CA ILE A 60 4.53 13.07 -13.06
C ILE A 60 4.23 13.35 -11.60
N LYS A 61 5.11 12.91 -10.69
CA LYS A 61 4.95 13.13 -9.25
C LYS A 61 4.92 14.62 -8.92
N GLN A 62 5.84 15.41 -9.47
CA GLN A 62 5.83 16.86 -9.29
C GLN A 62 4.54 17.49 -9.84
N ALA A 63 4.12 17.10 -11.05
CA ALA A 63 2.91 17.63 -11.67
C ALA A 63 1.66 17.40 -10.82
N TRP A 64 1.54 16.25 -10.14
CA TRP A 64 0.42 16.00 -9.21
C TRP A 64 0.43 16.94 -8.00
N GLY A 65 1.60 17.29 -7.47
CA GLY A 65 1.74 18.25 -6.37
C GLY A 65 1.35 19.69 -6.74
N GLU A 66 1.30 20.00 -8.04
CA GLU A 66 0.92 21.33 -8.55
C GLU A 66 -0.59 21.43 -8.87
N LEU A 67 -1.32 20.31 -8.86
CA LEU A 67 -2.76 20.30 -9.14
C LEU A 67 -3.57 20.83 -7.95
N THR A 68 -4.62 21.59 -8.26
CA THR A 68 -5.67 21.92 -7.29
C THR A 68 -6.51 20.68 -6.96
N ALA A 69 -7.27 20.70 -5.86
CA ALA A 69 -8.19 19.60 -5.54
C ALA A 69 -9.14 19.21 -6.69
N GLU A 70 -9.64 20.21 -7.42
CA GLU A 70 -10.50 19.98 -8.59
C GLU A 70 -9.71 19.39 -9.77
N GLY A 71 -8.45 19.79 -9.94
CA GLY A 71 -7.52 19.21 -10.90
C GLY A 71 -7.24 17.73 -10.62
N VAL A 72 -6.96 17.37 -9.37
CA VAL A 72 -6.76 15.96 -8.95
C VAL A 72 -8.02 15.13 -9.20
N LYS A 73 -9.19 15.64 -8.82
CA LYS A 73 -10.47 14.96 -9.07
C LYS A 73 -10.71 14.74 -10.56
N SER A 74 -10.50 15.79 -11.37
CA SER A 74 -10.68 15.73 -12.82
C SER A 74 -9.71 14.77 -13.50
N TYR A 75 -8.45 14.75 -13.04
CA TYR A 75 -7.45 13.80 -13.53
C TYR A 75 -7.89 12.36 -13.25
N LEU A 76 -8.31 12.06 -12.02
CA LEU A 76 -8.76 10.72 -11.65
C LEU A 76 -9.97 10.27 -12.48
N ASP A 77 -10.94 11.16 -12.70
CA ASP A 77 -12.12 10.86 -13.52
C ASP A 77 -11.74 10.58 -14.98
N GLN A 78 -10.73 11.27 -15.53
CA GLN A 78 -10.19 11.00 -16.86
C GLN A 78 -9.42 9.68 -16.96
N GLN A 79 -8.71 9.29 -15.90
CA GLN A 79 -7.96 8.03 -15.87
C GLN A 79 -8.86 6.81 -15.61
N ARG A 80 -10.01 6.99 -14.94
CA ARG A 80 -10.89 5.91 -14.53
C ARG A 80 -11.22 4.89 -15.64
N PRO A 81 -11.53 5.29 -16.90
CA PRO A 81 -11.78 4.31 -17.97
C PRO A 81 -10.56 3.45 -18.31
N ARG A 82 -9.33 3.96 -18.16
CA ARG A 82 -8.10 3.19 -18.38
C ARG A 82 -7.82 2.27 -17.19
N LEU A 83 -7.97 2.80 -15.98
CA LEU A 83 -7.77 2.08 -14.72
C LEU A 83 -8.74 0.90 -14.56
N CYS A 84 -9.99 1.09 -14.99
CA CYS A 84 -11.07 0.11 -14.86
C CYS A 84 -11.42 -0.61 -16.17
N GLY A 85 -10.60 -0.40 -17.20
CA GLY A 85 -10.78 -1.00 -18.51
C GLY A 85 -10.16 -2.38 -18.59
N ASP A 86 -9.46 -2.63 -19.70
CA ASP A 86 -8.78 -3.89 -19.93
C ASP A 86 -7.57 -4.07 -18.99
N THR A 87 -7.58 -5.16 -18.21
CA THR A 87 -6.51 -5.46 -17.26
C THR A 87 -5.16 -5.66 -17.97
N ALA A 88 -5.12 -6.28 -19.15
CA ALA A 88 -3.84 -6.52 -19.84
C ALA A 88 -3.16 -5.20 -20.23
N SER A 89 -3.96 -4.22 -20.70
CA SER A 89 -3.50 -2.89 -21.04
C SER A 89 -2.98 -2.11 -19.83
N LEU A 90 -3.65 -2.21 -18.67
CA LEU A 90 -3.15 -1.63 -17.42
C LEU A 90 -1.80 -2.25 -17.02
N MET A 91 -1.71 -3.59 -17.01
CA MET A 91 -0.49 -4.29 -16.61
C MET A 91 0.68 -3.99 -17.56
N GLN A 92 0.42 -3.86 -18.86
CA GLN A 92 1.43 -3.46 -19.84
C GLN A 92 1.93 -2.03 -19.58
N SER A 93 1.03 -1.09 -19.30
CA SER A 93 1.38 0.31 -19.01
C SER A 93 2.23 0.42 -17.74
N LEU A 94 1.88 -0.31 -16.69
CA LEU A 94 2.66 -0.34 -15.44
C LEU A 94 4.06 -0.95 -15.67
N LYS A 95 4.15 -2.01 -16.47
CA LYS A 95 5.44 -2.58 -16.85
C LYS A 95 6.32 -1.59 -17.61
N GLU A 96 5.74 -0.84 -18.54
CA GLU A 96 6.44 0.20 -19.30
C GLU A 96 6.90 1.37 -18.42
N ALA A 97 6.13 1.68 -17.37
CA ALA A 97 6.51 2.66 -16.35
C ALA A 97 7.54 2.14 -15.33
N GLY A 98 8.00 0.88 -15.46
CA GLY A 98 9.06 0.32 -14.61
C GLY A 98 8.59 -0.31 -13.31
N TYR A 99 7.31 -0.69 -13.20
CA TYR A 99 6.80 -1.43 -12.05
C TYR A 99 7.22 -2.91 -12.11
N GLU A 100 7.63 -3.44 -10.96
CA GLU A 100 7.94 -4.86 -10.79
C GLU A 100 6.67 -5.72 -10.72
N ALA A 101 6.80 -7.02 -10.99
CA ALA A 101 5.65 -7.94 -11.06
C ALA A 101 4.75 -7.93 -9.82
N GLY A 102 5.33 -7.87 -8.63
CA GLY A 102 4.59 -7.76 -7.37
C GLY A 102 3.86 -6.42 -7.24
N GLU A 103 4.54 -5.32 -7.55
CA GLU A 103 3.99 -3.96 -7.47
C GLU A 103 2.83 -3.78 -8.45
N MET A 104 2.93 -4.34 -9.66
CA MET A 104 1.84 -4.29 -10.64
C MET A 104 0.58 -5.02 -10.15
N GLN A 105 0.74 -6.17 -9.47
CA GLN A 105 -0.40 -6.89 -8.91
C GLN A 105 -1.04 -6.14 -7.76
N GLU A 106 -0.25 -5.52 -6.90
CA GLU A 106 -0.74 -4.67 -5.82
C GLU A 106 -1.48 -3.44 -6.37
N TYR A 107 -0.90 -2.76 -7.37
CA TYR A 107 -1.52 -1.62 -8.03
C TYR A 107 -2.86 -1.99 -8.66
N LYS A 108 -2.92 -3.14 -9.35
CA LYS A 108 -4.16 -3.69 -9.91
C LYS A 108 -5.20 -3.90 -8.81
N GLN A 109 -4.85 -4.59 -7.72
CA GLN A 109 -5.78 -4.88 -6.61
C GLN A 109 -6.31 -3.61 -5.97
N LYS A 110 -5.42 -2.65 -5.66
CA LYS A 110 -5.81 -1.34 -5.09
C LYS A 110 -6.72 -0.56 -6.04
N THR A 111 -6.47 -0.62 -7.35
CA THR A 111 -7.29 0.04 -8.36
C THR A 111 -8.68 -0.60 -8.45
N GLU A 112 -8.74 -1.93 -8.53
CA GLU A 112 -10.01 -2.68 -8.56
C GLU A 112 -10.85 -2.43 -7.30
N GLU A 113 -10.21 -2.48 -6.14
CA GLU A 113 -10.84 -2.20 -4.85
C GLU A 113 -11.31 -0.74 -4.81
N LEU A 114 -10.42 0.23 -4.87
CA LEU A 114 -10.73 1.60 -4.47
C LEU A 114 -11.44 2.43 -5.54
N ILE A 115 -11.18 2.16 -6.83
CA ILE A 115 -11.65 3.01 -7.94
C ILE A 115 -12.73 2.34 -8.78
N CYS A 116 -12.60 1.05 -9.07
CA CYS A 116 -13.42 0.39 -10.11
C CYS A 116 -14.64 -0.35 -9.57
N SER A 117 -14.60 -0.81 -8.32
CA SER A 117 -15.74 -1.47 -7.71
C SER A 117 -16.91 -0.48 -7.53
N PRO A 118 -18.13 -0.81 -7.98
CA PRO A 118 -19.30 0.02 -7.71
C PRO A 118 -19.54 0.09 -6.20
N LEU A 119 -19.84 1.30 -5.71
CA LEU A 119 -20.29 1.55 -4.33
C LEU A 119 -21.59 0.80 -4.02
#